data_AF-A0A9E2CHP9-F1
#
_entry.id   AF-A0A9E2CHP9-F1
#
_cell.length_a   1.000
_cell.length_b   1.000
_cell.length_c   1.000
_cell.angle_alpha   90.00
_cell.angle_beta   90.00
_cell.angle_gamma   90.00
#
_symmetry.space_group_name_H-M   'P 1'
#
loop_
_entity.id
_entity.type
_entity.pdbx_description
1 polymer ?
#
loop_
_entity_poly.entity_id
_entity_poly.type
_entity_poly.pdbx_seq_one_letter_code
_entity_poly.pdbx_strand_id
1 'polypeptide(L)'
;MTKIVFTCDCGKTVRIDKCHAGRRGRCPYCKAMIDIPAAGAATTEAVGGPQKQAAARRASTMADVDAPVSVERSLAPRMRANRLIAGKLCTICQTKIDAGEEVRNCTRCHSSFHVSCWDEVGGCGTYGCEEAPGATSSSGSASATGAGTSQPKAPSPEQLTKGASTMAAPAGRRCRPHGYRAVSAAVLVGLVAIIALVFFVTRNSGLRALLDQCSSRHGVQVHVYYESVFSKQDVVFDFQGVSGSSVRRIDPVHLLLQFGDKLDKSTTNRLILARNGRNLMYLRSSDLKELTREYTFGNPVWAFNHLPERLLTMSGANAYGRWEGGWLGVLEKQAEQLNTFIDDWTGF
;
A
#
# COMPACT_ATOMS: atom_id res chain seq x y z
N MET A 1 -27.36 -14.35 -5.35
CA MET A 1 -27.05 -14.94 -4.04
C MET A 1 -28.22 -14.66 -3.11
N THR A 2 -28.84 -15.69 -2.54
CA THR A 2 -30.01 -15.55 -1.65
C THR A 2 -29.55 -15.28 -0.22
N LYS A 3 -30.12 -14.25 0.42
CA LYS A 3 -29.79 -13.83 1.80
C LYS A 3 -30.91 -14.26 2.75
N ILE A 4 -30.53 -14.74 3.92
CA ILE A 4 -31.45 -14.98 5.04
C ILE A 4 -31.38 -13.79 5.98
N VAL A 5 -32.54 -13.33 6.40
CA VAL A 5 -32.70 -12.20 7.32
C VAL A 5 -33.41 -12.73 8.56
N PHE A 6 -32.78 -12.58 9.72
CA PHE A 6 -33.38 -12.98 11.00
C PHE A 6 -32.95 -12.01 12.11
N THR A 7 -33.70 -11.99 13.21
CA THR A 7 -33.44 -11.08 14.34
C THR A 7 -32.66 -11.82 15.42
N CYS A 8 -31.52 -11.25 15.82
CA CYS A 8 -30.75 -11.74 16.97
C CYS A 8 -31.42 -11.30 18.28
N ASP A 9 -31.19 -12.04 19.38
CA ASP A 9 -31.69 -11.73 20.72
C ASP A 9 -31.34 -10.32 21.22
N CYS A 10 -30.32 -9.68 20.65
CA CYS A 10 -30.01 -8.27 20.92
C CYS A 10 -30.94 -7.26 20.22
N GLY A 11 -31.99 -7.74 19.55
CA GLY A 11 -32.98 -6.94 18.82
C GLY A 11 -32.54 -6.46 17.44
N LYS A 12 -31.30 -6.75 17.02
CA LYS A 12 -30.77 -6.32 15.70
C LYS A 12 -30.98 -7.40 14.64
N THR A 13 -31.40 -6.97 13.45
CA THR A 13 -31.57 -7.83 12.28
C THR A 13 -30.22 -8.15 11.65
N VAL A 14 -29.93 -9.43 11.46
CA VAL A 14 -28.69 -9.92 10.84
C VAL A 14 -29.03 -10.47 9.47
N ARG A 15 -28.30 -10.00 8.45
CA ARG A 15 -28.39 -10.51 7.07
C ARG A 15 -27.19 -11.37 6.79
N ILE A 16 -27.42 -12.66 6.54
CA ILE A 16 -26.36 -13.63 6.32
C ILE A 16 -26.68 -14.39 5.04
N ASP A 17 -25.66 -14.70 4.24
CA ASP A 17 -25.84 -15.51 3.05
C ASP A 17 -26.40 -16.90 3.41
N LYS A 18 -27.25 -17.43 2.52
CA LYS A 18 -27.92 -18.73 2.71
C LYS A 18 -26.94 -19.89 2.97
N CYS A 19 -25.68 -19.76 2.58
CA CYS A 19 -24.62 -20.74 2.87
C CYS A 19 -24.32 -20.91 4.38
N HIS A 20 -24.73 -19.95 5.21
CA HIS A 20 -24.57 -20.03 6.67
C HIS A 20 -25.85 -20.48 7.40
N ALA A 21 -26.92 -20.84 6.68
CA ALA A 21 -28.15 -21.35 7.28
C ALA A 21 -27.90 -22.60 8.14
N GLY A 22 -28.49 -22.68 9.33
CA GLY A 22 -28.35 -23.82 10.24
C GLY A 22 -27.01 -23.91 10.98
N ARG A 23 -26.10 -22.93 10.82
CA ARG A 23 -24.82 -22.88 11.56
C ARG A 23 -24.92 -21.94 12.76
N ARG A 24 -24.03 -22.09 13.73
CA ARG A 24 -23.80 -21.09 14.78
C ARG A 24 -22.82 -20.03 14.31
N GLY A 25 -23.19 -18.78 14.48
CA GLY A 25 -22.34 -17.63 14.16
C GLY A 25 -22.29 -16.65 15.31
N ARG A 26 -21.29 -15.75 15.32
CA ARG A 26 -21.32 -14.60 16.23
C ARG A 26 -22.12 -13.48 15.60
N CYS A 27 -23.04 -12.90 16.37
CA CYS A 27 -23.71 -11.68 15.97
C CYS A 27 -22.66 -10.56 15.76
N PRO A 28 -22.63 -9.87 14.62
CA PRO A 28 -21.66 -8.80 14.36
C PRO A 28 -21.84 -7.59 15.29
N TYR A 29 -22.99 -7.48 15.94
CA TYR A 29 -23.31 -6.36 16.83
C TYR A 29 -23.00 -6.64 18.30
N CYS A 30 -23.55 -7.73 18.87
CA CYS A 30 -23.38 -8.03 20.30
C CYS A 30 -22.33 -9.12 20.58
N LYS A 31 -21.75 -9.74 19.55
CA LYS A 31 -20.75 -10.84 19.63
C LYS A 31 -21.24 -12.13 20.29
N ALA A 32 -22.50 -12.21 20.71
CA ALA A 32 -23.12 -13.43 21.22
C ALA A 32 -23.17 -14.52 20.13
N MET A 33 -23.03 -15.77 20.54
CA MET A 33 -23.15 -16.94 19.65
C MET A 33 -24.63 -17.25 19.40
N ILE A 34 -25.10 -16.97 18.20
CA ILE A 34 -26.48 -17.15 17.74
C ILE A 34 -26.61 -18.35 16.81
N ASP A 35 -27.74 -19.04 16.89
CA ASP A 35 -28.12 -20.10 15.94
C ASP A 35 -28.78 -19.48 14.70
N ILE A 36 -28.20 -19.70 13.52
CA ILE A 36 -28.75 -19.19 12.26
C ILE A 36 -29.87 -20.14 11.82
N PRO A 37 -31.11 -19.69 11.62
CA PRO A 37 -32.22 -20.57 11.26
C PRO A 37 -31.94 -21.33 9.96
N ALA A 38 -32.32 -22.61 9.93
CA ALA A 38 -32.20 -23.44 8.75
C ALA A 38 -33.04 -22.86 7.60
N ALA A 39 -32.59 -23.05 6.36
CA ALA A 39 -33.13 -22.41 5.16
C ALA A 39 -34.61 -22.72 4.86
N GLY A 40 -35.29 -23.56 5.65
CA GLY A 40 -36.72 -23.86 5.55
C GLY A 40 -37.58 -23.26 6.66
N ALA A 41 -37.02 -22.56 7.65
CA ALA A 41 -37.74 -22.10 8.84
C ALA A 41 -37.88 -20.57 8.98
N ALA A 42 -37.31 -19.78 8.05
CA ALA A 42 -37.42 -18.33 8.08
C ALA A 42 -38.38 -17.84 6.98
N THR A 43 -39.44 -17.15 7.40
CA THR A 43 -40.40 -16.47 6.54
C THR A 43 -39.67 -15.53 5.59
N THR A 44 -39.71 -15.84 4.30
CA THR A 44 -39.26 -14.93 3.25
C THR A 44 -40.24 -13.75 3.16
N GLU A 45 -39.92 -12.64 3.83
CA GLU A 45 -40.52 -11.35 3.49
C GLU A 45 -39.91 -10.87 2.16
N ALA A 46 -40.71 -11.02 1.11
CA ALA A 46 -40.46 -10.39 -0.18
C ALA A 46 -40.75 -8.89 -0.06
N VAL A 47 -39.71 -8.06 -0.09
CA VAL A 47 -39.87 -6.61 -0.32
C VAL A 47 -40.24 -6.44 -1.80
N GLY A 48 -41.51 -6.14 -2.03
CA GLY A 48 -42.08 -5.84 -3.33
C GLY A 48 -41.62 -4.48 -3.88
N GLY A 49 -41.30 -4.48 -5.17
CA GLY A 49 -41.22 -3.32 -6.07
C GLY A 49 -41.65 -3.79 -7.47
N PRO A 50 -42.34 -2.95 -8.27
CA PRO A 50 -43.51 -3.40 -9.04
C PRO A 50 -43.19 -4.15 -10.33
N GLN A 51 -44.09 -5.10 -10.61
CA GLN A 51 -44.16 -5.96 -11.79
C GLN A 51 -44.33 -5.17 -13.10
N LYS A 52 -43.61 -5.63 -14.15
CA LYS A 52 -44.19 -5.69 -15.50
C LYS A 52 -43.79 -6.99 -16.21
N GLN A 53 -44.84 -7.71 -16.61
CA GLN A 53 -44.94 -8.60 -17.77
C GLN A 53 -44.52 -10.08 -17.62
N ALA A 54 -45.54 -10.87 -17.27
CA ALA A 54 -46.05 -12.06 -17.98
C ALA A 54 -45.20 -12.67 -19.11
N ALA A 55 -44.89 -13.97 -18.99
CA ALA A 55 -45.62 -15.04 -19.70
C ALA A 55 -44.87 -16.39 -19.62
N ALA A 56 -45.55 -17.38 -19.04
CA ALA A 56 -45.51 -18.83 -19.31
C ALA A 56 -44.26 -19.50 -19.94
N ARG A 57 -43.71 -20.52 -19.25
CA ARG A 57 -43.91 -21.95 -19.63
C ARG A 57 -43.18 -22.95 -18.70
N ARG A 58 -43.99 -23.89 -18.22
CA ARG A 58 -43.84 -25.36 -18.09
C ARG A 58 -42.58 -26.00 -17.45
N ALA A 59 -42.92 -26.88 -16.51
CA ALA A 59 -42.14 -27.90 -15.82
C ALA A 59 -41.26 -28.79 -16.70
N SER A 60 -40.15 -29.27 -16.11
CA SER A 60 -39.73 -30.68 -16.15
C SER A 60 -38.70 -31.00 -15.05
N THR A 61 -38.91 -32.16 -14.45
CA THR A 61 -38.20 -32.89 -13.39
C THR A 61 -36.99 -33.66 -13.94
N MET A 62 -35.84 -33.65 -13.24
CA MET A 62 -34.82 -34.73 -13.07
C MET A 62 -33.85 -34.22 -11.97
N ALA A 63 -33.75 -34.83 -10.78
CA ALA A 63 -33.00 -36.04 -10.42
C ALA A 63 -31.47 -35.83 -10.35
N ASP A 64 -30.93 -36.21 -9.19
CA ASP A 64 -29.57 -36.17 -8.63
C ASP A 64 -28.35 -36.09 -9.56
N VAL A 65 -27.36 -35.27 -9.16
CA VAL A 65 -25.96 -35.65 -8.84
C VAL A 65 -25.16 -34.41 -8.38
N ASP A 66 -24.33 -34.59 -7.36
CA ASP A 66 -23.25 -33.74 -6.81
C ASP A 66 -23.56 -32.61 -5.79
N ALA A 67 -23.45 -33.00 -4.51
CA ALA A 67 -23.35 -32.11 -3.36
C ALA A 67 -21.92 -31.54 -3.17
N PRO A 68 -21.71 -30.23 -2.89
CA PRO A 68 -20.43 -29.74 -2.39
C PRO A 68 -20.43 -29.60 -0.87
N VAL A 69 -19.70 -30.54 -0.26
CA VAL A 69 -19.18 -30.53 1.10
C VAL A 69 -18.40 -29.22 1.36
N SER A 70 -18.80 -28.40 2.34
CA SER A 70 -18.08 -27.18 2.76
C SER A 70 -17.67 -27.24 4.23
N VAL A 71 -16.59 -28.01 4.44
CA VAL A 71 -15.71 -27.96 5.60
C VAL A 71 -14.60 -26.96 5.26
N GLU A 72 -14.42 -25.91 6.06
CA GLU A 72 -13.15 -25.15 6.06
C GLU A 72 -12.06 -26.11 6.54
N ARG A 73 -11.45 -26.81 5.58
CA ARG A 73 -10.31 -27.67 5.85
C ARG A 73 -9.14 -26.75 6.14
N SER A 74 -8.75 -26.65 7.40
CA SER A 74 -7.40 -26.25 7.76
C SER A 74 -6.44 -27.02 6.87
N LEU A 75 -5.62 -26.30 6.11
CA LEU A 75 -4.65 -26.93 5.23
C LEU A 75 -3.69 -27.72 6.13
N ALA A 76 -3.46 -28.98 5.78
CA ALA A 76 -2.56 -29.81 6.56
C ALA A 76 -1.16 -29.14 6.61
N PRO A 77 -0.43 -29.25 7.73
CA PRO A 77 0.91 -28.65 7.87
C PRO A 77 1.89 -29.08 6.78
N ARG A 78 1.68 -30.25 6.19
CA ARG A 78 2.37 -30.73 4.99
C ARG A 78 1.35 -31.39 4.06
N MET A 79 1.35 -31.01 2.78
CA MET A 79 0.47 -31.59 1.77
C MET A 79 1.03 -31.39 0.36
N ARG A 80 0.45 -32.03 -0.66
CA ARG A 80 0.67 -31.62 -2.05
C ARG A 80 -0.22 -30.42 -2.38
N ALA A 81 0.33 -29.45 -3.11
CA ALA A 81 -0.34 -28.22 -3.47
C ALA A 81 -1.62 -28.53 -4.26
N ASN A 82 -2.76 -28.21 -3.65
CA ASN A 82 -4.05 -28.28 -4.31
C ASN A 82 -4.31 -26.98 -5.10
N ARG A 83 -5.47 -26.90 -5.75
CA ARG A 83 -5.89 -25.71 -6.52
C ARG A 83 -5.98 -24.42 -5.68
N LEU A 84 -6.04 -24.50 -4.35
CA LEU A 84 -6.07 -23.33 -3.46
C LEU A 84 -4.67 -22.79 -3.14
N ILE A 85 -3.63 -23.62 -3.30
CA ILE A 85 -2.23 -23.25 -3.05
C ILE A 85 -1.48 -23.00 -4.36
N ALA A 86 -1.83 -23.72 -5.43
CA ALA A 86 -1.23 -23.55 -6.74
C ALA A 86 -1.32 -22.08 -7.21
N GLY A 87 -0.20 -21.53 -7.65
CA GLY A 87 -0.05 -20.14 -8.08
C GLY A 87 0.29 -19.14 -6.97
N LYS A 88 0.24 -19.53 -5.68
CA LYS A 88 0.79 -18.71 -4.59
C LYS A 88 2.32 -18.71 -4.65
N LEU A 89 2.94 -17.65 -4.13
CA LEU A 89 4.40 -17.54 -4.06
C LEU A 89 4.91 -18.16 -2.75
N CYS A 90 5.95 -18.99 -2.85
CA CYS A 90 6.73 -19.42 -1.70
C CYS A 90 7.46 -18.20 -1.11
N THR A 91 7.27 -17.90 0.17
CA THR A 91 7.84 -16.66 0.75
C THR A 91 9.34 -16.72 1.01
N ILE A 92 9.96 -17.90 0.91
CA ILE A 92 11.43 -18.08 1.04
C ILE A 92 12.11 -17.81 -0.31
N CYS A 93 11.73 -18.51 -1.38
CA CYS A 93 12.39 -18.40 -2.70
C CYS A 93 11.67 -17.46 -3.68
N GLN A 94 10.50 -16.93 -3.30
CA GLN A 94 9.64 -16.04 -4.10
C GLN A 94 9.20 -16.62 -5.46
N THR A 95 9.29 -17.94 -5.63
CA THR A 95 8.83 -18.65 -6.83
C THR A 95 7.40 -19.15 -6.64
N LYS A 96 6.64 -19.24 -7.75
CA LYS A 96 5.28 -19.80 -7.73
C LYS A 96 5.31 -21.28 -7.33
N ILE A 97 4.32 -21.69 -6.56
CA ILE A 97 4.07 -23.08 -6.21
C ILE A 97 3.16 -23.67 -7.29
N ASP A 98 3.61 -24.71 -7.98
CA ASP A 98 2.82 -25.40 -8.98
C ASP A 98 1.89 -26.45 -8.36
N ALA A 99 0.81 -26.78 -9.07
CA ALA A 99 -0.14 -27.78 -8.60
C ALA A 99 0.55 -29.16 -8.48
N GLY A 100 0.36 -29.83 -7.34
CA GLY A 100 0.95 -31.14 -7.05
C GLY A 100 2.33 -31.11 -6.40
N GLU A 101 2.99 -29.96 -6.31
CA GLU A 101 4.25 -29.80 -5.58
C GLU A 101 4.09 -30.06 -4.08
N GLU A 102 5.13 -30.56 -3.42
CA GLU A 102 5.08 -30.72 -1.97
C GLU A 102 5.23 -29.38 -1.25
N VAL A 103 4.25 -29.07 -0.39
CA VAL A 103 4.19 -27.81 0.35
C VAL A 103 4.09 -28.01 1.86
N ARG A 104 4.73 -27.10 2.59
CA ARG A 104 4.57 -26.89 4.03
C ARG A 104 3.70 -25.66 4.25
N ASN A 105 2.73 -25.76 5.16
CA ASN A 105 1.92 -24.64 5.61
C ASN A 105 2.25 -24.35 7.08
N CYS A 106 2.65 -23.11 7.38
CA CYS A 106 2.91 -22.70 8.76
C CYS A 106 1.63 -22.79 9.59
N THR A 107 1.68 -23.38 10.78
CA THR A 107 0.48 -23.52 11.61
C THR A 107 0.10 -22.23 12.33
N ARG A 108 1.05 -21.29 12.44
CA ARG A 108 0.86 -19.99 13.10
C ARG A 108 0.38 -18.91 12.13
N CYS A 109 1.06 -18.71 11.01
CA CYS A 109 0.74 -17.63 10.05
C CYS A 109 0.04 -18.12 8.77
N HIS A 110 -0.11 -19.43 8.57
CA HIS A 110 -0.75 -20.05 7.40
C HIS A 110 -0.13 -19.70 6.04
N SER A 111 1.11 -19.22 6.03
CA SER A 111 1.89 -19.08 4.79
C SER A 111 2.30 -20.44 4.24
N SER A 112 2.34 -20.55 2.91
CA SER A 112 2.70 -21.77 2.18
C SER A 112 4.11 -21.68 1.60
N PHE A 113 4.85 -22.78 1.66
CA PHE A 113 6.26 -22.87 1.27
C PHE A 113 6.51 -24.16 0.51
N HIS A 114 7.50 -24.17 -0.39
CA HIS A 114 8.10 -25.43 -0.86
C HIS A 114 8.67 -26.20 0.33
N VAL A 115 8.48 -27.52 0.34
CA VAL A 115 9.06 -28.38 1.37
C VAL A 115 10.58 -28.22 1.46
N SER A 116 11.28 -28.20 0.32
CA SER A 116 12.74 -28.04 0.28
C SER A 116 13.18 -26.73 0.94
N CYS A 117 12.55 -25.60 0.57
CA CYS A 117 12.85 -24.31 1.16
C CYS A 117 12.58 -24.27 2.67
N TRP A 118 11.48 -24.88 3.13
CA TRP A 118 11.18 -24.97 4.57
C TRP A 118 12.23 -25.77 5.32
N ASP A 119 12.64 -26.91 4.78
CA ASP A 119 13.60 -27.82 5.42
C ASP A 119 15.03 -27.22 5.40
N GLU A 120 15.41 -26.47 4.36
CA GLU A 120 16.68 -25.73 4.28
C GLU A 120 16.78 -24.58 5.29
N VAL A 121 15.70 -23.82 5.47
CA VAL A 121 15.65 -22.70 6.42
C VAL A 121 15.45 -23.19 7.85
N GLY A 122 14.81 -24.36 8.03
CA GLY A 122 14.53 -24.95 9.34
C GLY A 122 13.29 -24.36 10.02
N GLY A 123 12.38 -23.73 9.28
CA GLY A 123 11.19 -23.10 9.84
C GLY A 123 10.46 -22.13 8.91
N CYS A 124 9.57 -21.34 9.50
CA CYS A 124 8.79 -20.34 8.78
C CYS A 124 9.66 -19.17 8.33
N GLY A 125 9.70 -18.88 7.02
CA GLY A 125 10.43 -17.74 6.46
C GLY A 125 9.72 -16.39 6.62
N THR A 126 8.53 -16.34 7.22
CA THR A 126 7.80 -15.09 7.44
C THR A 126 8.39 -14.33 8.63
N TYR A 127 8.82 -13.09 8.41
CA TYR A 127 9.39 -12.23 9.45
C TYR A 127 8.43 -12.09 10.65
N GLY A 128 8.93 -12.35 11.85
CA GLY A 128 8.17 -12.26 13.10
C GLY A 128 7.25 -13.45 13.38
N CYS A 129 7.32 -14.54 12.61
CA CYS A 129 6.61 -15.77 12.93
C CYS A 129 7.29 -16.52 14.09
N GLU A 130 6.51 -17.05 15.03
CA GLU A 130 7.02 -17.86 16.15
C GLU A 130 7.65 -19.19 15.70
N GLU A 131 7.29 -19.70 14.51
CA GLU A 131 7.93 -20.87 13.90
C GLU A 131 9.17 -20.51 13.07
N ALA A 132 9.61 -19.25 13.08
CA ALA A 132 10.81 -18.84 12.36
C ALA A 132 12.09 -19.33 13.08
N PRO A 133 13.15 -19.69 12.33
CA PRO A 133 14.41 -20.10 12.93
C PRO A 133 14.99 -18.96 13.79
N GLY A 134 15.40 -19.28 15.02
CA GLY A 134 15.92 -18.29 15.96
C GLY A 134 14.86 -17.53 16.77
N ALA A 135 13.57 -17.85 16.61
CA ALA A 135 12.49 -17.35 17.47
C ALA A 135 12.48 -18.03 18.85
N THR A 136 13.60 -18.04 19.56
CA THR A 136 13.60 -18.36 20.99
C THR A 136 13.23 -17.12 21.79
N SER A 137 12.17 -17.27 22.57
CA SER A 137 11.61 -16.34 23.54
C SER A 137 12.66 -15.72 24.47
N SER A 138 12.53 -14.41 24.66
CA SER A 138 13.37 -13.54 25.49
C SER A 138 13.31 -13.86 26.99
N SER A 139 14.46 -13.97 27.65
CA SER A 139 14.73 -13.42 28.99
C SER A 139 16.23 -13.46 29.29
N GLY A 140 16.86 -12.29 29.43
CA GLY A 140 18.27 -12.16 29.82
C GLY A 140 18.89 -10.82 29.45
N SER A 141 19.27 -10.06 30.49
CA SER A 141 19.83 -8.72 30.45
C SER A 141 21.36 -8.71 30.25
N ALA A 142 21.89 -7.56 29.79
CA ALA A 142 23.29 -7.09 29.85
C ALA A 142 24.32 -7.84 28.97
N SER A 143 25.45 -7.28 28.49
CA SER A 143 26.14 -5.99 28.63
C SER A 143 27.31 -5.97 27.60
N ALA A 144 27.78 -4.76 27.23
CA ALA A 144 29.12 -4.32 26.78
C ALA A 144 30.03 -5.26 25.93
N THR A 145 30.85 -4.80 24.98
CA THR A 145 32.09 -4.03 25.24
C THR A 145 32.82 -3.65 23.94
N GLY A 146 33.42 -2.45 23.90
CA GLY A 146 34.68 -2.11 23.19
C GLY A 146 34.61 -1.79 21.69
N ALA A 147 35.51 -1.02 21.07
CA ALA A 147 36.62 -0.15 21.46
C ALA A 147 37.19 0.49 20.16
N GLY A 148 37.90 1.64 20.26
CA GLY A 148 38.77 2.22 19.20
C GLY A 148 38.11 3.35 18.40
N THR A 149 38.35 4.66 18.63
CA THR A 149 39.61 5.44 18.48
C THR A 149 40.17 5.28 17.05
N SER A 150 40.27 6.28 16.16
CA SER A 150 40.94 7.59 16.29
C SER A 150 40.59 8.54 15.12
N GLN A 151 40.40 9.83 15.40
CA GLN A 151 40.36 10.93 14.44
C GLN A 151 41.78 11.30 13.93
N PRO A 152 41.95 11.75 12.67
CA PRO A 152 43.11 12.54 12.28
C PRO A 152 42.85 14.05 12.43
N LYS A 153 43.85 14.68 13.03
CA LYS A 153 44.01 16.09 13.42
C LYS A 153 44.29 16.99 12.20
N ALA A 154 43.62 18.13 12.15
CA ALA A 154 43.92 19.24 11.24
C ALA A 154 45.20 19.99 11.67
N PRO A 155 45.90 20.65 10.72
CA PRO A 155 46.75 21.79 11.07
C PRO A 155 46.31 23.08 10.36
N SER A 156 46.43 24.19 11.10
CA SER A 156 46.48 25.57 10.60
C SER A 156 47.40 26.36 11.56
N PRO A 157 47.77 27.62 11.27
CA PRO A 157 48.92 28.05 10.48
C PRO A 157 49.92 28.88 11.34
N GLU A 158 51.10 29.22 10.79
CA GLU A 158 51.90 30.47 11.02
C GLU A 158 53.38 30.22 10.66
N GLN A 159 53.87 30.87 9.59
CA GLN A 159 54.73 32.08 9.59
C GLN A 159 56.21 31.80 9.93
N LEU A 160 57.12 31.90 8.94
CA LEU A 160 58.42 32.58 9.12
C LEU A 160 59.17 32.88 7.80
N THR A 161 59.24 34.18 7.51
CA THR A 161 60.39 34.98 7.02
C THR A 161 61.06 34.79 5.64
N LYS A 162 60.98 35.91 4.89
CA LYS A 162 62.06 36.71 4.27
C LYS A 162 62.98 36.10 3.20
N GLY A 163 62.83 36.66 1.99
CA GLY A 163 63.85 37.53 1.40
C GLY A 163 64.74 36.93 0.32
N ALA A 164 64.55 37.37 -0.94
CA ALA A 164 65.64 37.70 -1.88
C ALA A 164 65.05 38.32 -3.16
N SER A 165 65.68 39.41 -3.57
CA SER A 165 65.34 40.27 -4.70
C SER A 165 65.87 39.72 -6.02
N THR A 166 65.29 40.27 -7.11
CA THR A 166 65.95 40.56 -8.39
C THR A 166 66.21 39.40 -9.35
N MET A 167 65.45 39.31 -10.45
CA MET A 167 65.90 39.77 -11.77
C MET A 167 64.75 39.63 -12.79
N ALA A 168 64.45 40.75 -13.44
CA ALA A 168 63.52 40.86 -14.55
C ALA A 168 64.06 40.10 -15.77
N ALA A 169 63.24 39.21 -16.33
CA ALA A 169 63.42 38.59 -17.63
C ALA A 169 62.32 39.08 -18.59
N PRO A 170 62.61 39.27 -19.89
CA PRO A 170 61.77 40.03 -20.79
C PRO A 170 60.47 39.29 -21.15
N ALA A 171 59.41 40.09 -21.29
CA ALA A 171 58.05 39.68 -21.60
C ALA A 171 57.93 38.99 -22.97
N GLY A 172 58.08 37.67 -22.98
CA GLY A 172 57.57 36.83 -24.05
C GLY A 172 56.04 36.79 -23.98
N ARG A 173 55.37 37.55 -24.85
CA ARG A 173 53.92 37.46 -25.07
C ARG A 173 53.56 36.05 -25.53
N ARG A 174 53.28 35.15 -24.57
CA ARG A 174 52.66 33.86 -24.86
C ARG A 174 51.19 34.12 -25.10
N CYS A 175 50.79 34.06 -26.38
CA CYS A 175 49.39 33.94 -26.77
C CYS A 175 48.79 32.72 -26.05
N ARG A 176 48.10 32.94 -24.93
CA ARG A 176 47.31 31.92 -24.25
C ARG A 176 46.08 31.64 -25.13
N PRO A 177 45.90 30.42 -25.66
CA PRO A 177 44.74 30.11 -26.49
C PRO A 177 43.50 30.13 -25.60
N HIS A 178 42.70 31.18 -25.71
CA HIS A 178 41.43 31.36 -24.98
C HIS A 178 40.39 30.27 -25.31
N GLY A 179 40.57 29.51 -26.39
CA GLY A 179 39.63 28.47 -26.81
C GLY A 179 39.55 27.24 -25.90
N TYR A 180 40.65 26.83 -25.26
CA TYR A 180 40.68 25.55 -24.51
C TYR A 180 39.91 25.59 -23.17
N ARG A 181 39.85 26.76 -22.50
CA ARG A 181 39.15 26.90 -21.22
C ARG A 181 37.62 26.90 -21.36
N ALA A 182 37.11 27.41 -22.48
CA ALA A 182 35.68 27.42 -22.77
C ALA A 182 35.16 26.01 -23.07
N VAL A 183 35.90 25.21 -23.85
CA VAL A 183 35.54 23.83 -24.19
C VAL A 183 35.56 22.94 -22.93
N SER A 184 36.57 23.08 -22.06
CA SER A 184 36.62 22.30 -20.81
C SER A 184 35.47 22.62 -19.85
N ALA A 185 35.02 23.89 -19.79
CA ALA A 185 33.89 24.28 -18.95
C ALA A 185 32.57 23.69 -19.46
N ALA A 186 32.34 23.72 -20.78
CA ALA A 186 31.14 23.16 -21.39
C ALA A 186 31.02 21.63 -21.17
N VAL A 187 32.14 20.90 -21.31
CA VAL A 187 32.17 19.46 -21.04
C VAL A 187 31.86 19.15 -19.57
N LEU A 188 32.40 19.93 -18.64
CA LEU A 188 32.16 19.72 -17.21
C LEU A 188 30.71 20.00 -16.82
N VAL A 189 30.09 21.05 -17.36
CA VAL A 189 28.66 21.34 -17.18
C VAL A 189 27.80 20.22 -17.77
N GLY A 190 28.13 19.73 -18.96
CA GLY A 190 27.44 18.58 -19.57
C GLY A 190 27.51 17.33 -18.71
N LEU A 191 28.69 17.01 -18.17
CA LEU A 191 28.88 15.86 -17.28
C LEU A 191 28.07 15.98 -15.99
N VAL A 192 28.06 17.16 -15.37
CA VAL A 192 27.27 17.43 -14.15
C VAL A 192 25.77 17.29 -14.44
N ALA A 193 25.29 17.79 -15.58
CA ALA A 193 23.89 17.64 -15.98
C ALA A 193 23.49 16.17 -16.18
N ILE A 194 24.37 15.36 -16.80
CA ILE A 194 24.13 13.92 -16.97
C ILE A 194 24.10 13.21 -15.61
N ILE A 195 25.04 13.50 -14.72
CA ILE A 195 25.08 12.90 -13.37
C ILE A 195 23.81 13.28 -12.59
N ALA A 196 23.39 14.54 -12.64
CA ALA A 196 22.16 15.00 -11.98
C ALA A 196 20.91 14.29 -12.55
N LEU A 197 20.84 14.12 -13.87
CA LEU A 197 19.74 13.40 -14.52
C LEU A 197 19.71 11.92 -14.11
N VAL A 198 20.86 11.24 -14.14
CA VAL A 198 20.96 9.83 -13.72
C VAL A 198 20.55 9.68 -12.26
N PHE A 199 21.05 10.54 -11.37
CA PHE A 199 20.68 10.57 -9.96
C PHE A 199 19.17 10.78 -9.77
N PHE A 200 18.57 11.73 -10.49
CA PHE A 200 17.13 11.99 -10.42
C PHE A 200 16.30 10.77 -10.86
N VAL A 201 16.67 10.13 -11.97
CA VAL A 201 15.97 8.94 -12.49
C VAL A 201 16.10 7.75 -11.54
N THR A 202 17.32 7.47 -11.06
CA THR A 202 17.56 6.36 -10.12
C THR A 202 16.92 6.58 -8.75
N ARG A 203 16.84 7.82 -8.28
CA ARG A 203 16.14 8.13 -7.03
C ARG A 203 14.64 7.85 -7.13
N ASN A 204 14.02 8.27 -8.23
CA ASN A 204 12.57 8.17 -8.41
C ASN A 204 12.11 6.78 -8.92
N SER A 205 13.02 5.94 -9.41
CA SER A 205 12.68 4.59 -9.90
C SER A 205 12.06 3.72 -8.81
N GLY A 206 12.51 3.86 -7.55
CA GLY A 206 11.93 3.15 -6.41
C GLY A 206 10.45 3.45 -6.21
N LEU A 207 10.05 4.73 -6.27
CA LEU A 207 8.64 5.13 -6.15
C LEU A 207 7.79 4.56 -7.29
N ARG A 208 8.32 4.57 -8.53
CA ARG A 208 7.63 4.00 -9.69
C ARG A 208 7.42 2.50 -9.54
N ALA A 209 8.43 1.78 -9.06
CA ALA A 209 8.35 0.35 -8.79
C ALA A 209 7.29 0.03 -7.73
N LEU A 210 7.12 0.87 -6.70
CA LEU A 210 6.03 0.71 -5.72
C LEU A 210 4.66 0.91 -6.37
N LEU A 211 4.53 1.94 -7.21
CA LEU A 211 3.29 2.25 -7.92
C LEU A 211 2.91 1.14 -8.91
N ASP A 212 3.89 0.49 -9.56
CA ASP A 212 3.66 -0.65 -10.47
C ASP A 212 3.13 -1.91 -9.76
N GLN A 213 3.30 -2.02 -8.44
CA GLN A 213 2.77 -3.12 -7.65
C GLN A 213 1.32 -2.91 -7.18
N CYS A 214 0.71 -1.77 -7.50
CA CYS A 214 -0.66 -1.45 -7.10
C CYS A 214 -1.67 -2.02 -8.11
N SER A 215 -2.67 -2.77 -7.64
CA SER A 215 -3.68 -3.38 -8.51
C SER A 215 -4.57 -2.34 -9.20
N SER A 216 -4.78 -1.19 -8.57
CA SER A 216 -5.58 -0.07 -9.11
C SER A 216 -4.80 0.82 -10.09
N ARG A 217 -3.59 0.43 -10.52
CA ARG A 217 -2.82 1.21 -11.49
C ARG A 217 -3.41 1.21 -12.88
N HIS A 218 -4.14 0.16 -13.25
CA HIS A 218 -4.63 0.01 -14.61
C HIS A 218 -5.59 1.15 -15.00
N GLY A 219 -5.24 1.89 -16.06
CA GLY A 219 -6.04 3.00 -16.57
C GLY A 219 -5.91 4.33 -15.79
N VAL A 220 -5.16 4.39 -14.69
CA VAL A 220 -4.93 5.66 -13.96
C VAL A 220 -3.51 6.15 -14.24
N GLN A 221 -3.38 7.34 -14.84
CA GLN A 221 -2.09 7.97 -15.11
C GLN A 221 -1.64 8.80 -13.91
N VAL A 222 -0.58 8.34 -13.24
CA VAL A 222 0.02 9.03 -12.09
C VAL A 222 1.52 9.08 -12.23
N HIS A 223 2.10 10.23 -11.92
CA HIS A 223 3.53 10.42 -11.74
C HIS A 223 3.87 10.56 -10.26
N VAL A 224 4.90 9.84 -9.81
CA VAL A 224 5.39 9.91 -8.44
C VAL A 224 6.85 10.34 -8.43
N TYR A 225 7.19 11.29 -7.56
CA TYR A 225 8.55 11.82 -7.41
C TYR A 225 8.72 12.45 -6.03
N TYR A 226 9.98 12.64 -5.61
CA TYR A 226 10.28 13.43 -4.41
C TYR A 226 10.28 14.92 -4.73
N GLU A 227 9.66 15.75 -3.89
CA GLU A 227 9.65 17.21 -4.08
C GLU A 227 11.07 17.81 -3.97
N SER A 228 11.87 17.28 -3.05
CA SER A 228 13.24 17.72 -2.81
C SER A 228 14.27 16.76 -3.42
N VAL A 229 15.33 17.36 -3.97
CA VAL A 229 16.52 16.63 -4.46
C VAL A 229 17.34 16.07 -3.29
N PHE A 230 17.21 16.62 -2.09
CA PHE A 230 18.05 16.27 -0.94
C PHE A 230 17.33 15.39 0.10
N SER A 231 16.01 15.52 0.28
CA SER A 231 15.26 14.75 1.27
C SER A 231 14.22 13.81 0.65
N LYS A 232 13.95 12.68 1.31
CA LYS A 232 12.88 11.73 0.94
C LYS A 232 11.59 11.97 1.72
N GLN A 233 11.48 13.13 2.37
CA GLN A 233 10.39 13.45 3.30
C GLN A 233 9.08 13.77 2.60
N ASP A 234 9.17 14.42 1.44
CA ASP A 234 8.01 14.90 0.71
C ASP A 234 7.89 14.12 -0.59
N VAL A 235 6.86 13.27 -0.67
CA VAL A 235 6.54 12.49 -1.86
C VAL A 235 5.37 13.16 -2.56
N VAL A 236 5.51 13.45 -3.84
CA VAL A 236 4.45 13.98 -4.69
C VAL A 236 3.79 12.83 -5.44
N PHE A 237 2.47 12.75 -5.33
CA PHE A 237 1.59 11.88 -6.07
C PHE A 237 0.76 12.75 -7.03
N ASP A 238 1.21 12.81 -8.27
CA ASP A 238 0.70 13.72 -9.29
C ASP A 238 -0.21 13.00 -10.27
N PHE A 239 -1.50 13.29 -10.17
CA PHE A 239 -2.52 12.74 -11.06
C PHE A 239 -2.50 13.47 -12.41
N GLN A 240 -2.39 12.70 -13.49
CA GLN A 240 -2.27 13.20 -14.86
C GLN A 240 -3.54 12.94 -15.69
N GLY A 241 -4.33 11.94 -15.30
CA GLY A 241 -5.58 11.61 -15.99
C GLY A 241 -5.93 10.13 -15.92
N VAL A 242 -6.91 9.74 -16.74
CA VAL A 242 -7.32 8.35 -16.90
C VAL A 242 -7.24 7.93 -18.36
N SER A 243 -6.98 6.65 -18.60
CA SER A 243 -6.93 6.03 -19.93
C SER A 243 -7.90 4.88 -20.00
N GLY A 244 -8.83 4.96 -20.95
CA GLY A 244 -9.85 3.95 -21.16
C GLY A 244 -11.16 4.28 -20.46
N SER A 245 -12.25 3.69 -20.96
CA SER A 245 -13.62 3.94 -20.50
C SER A 245 -14.02 3.11 -19.27
N SER A 246 -13.19 2.15 -18.86
CA SER A 246 -13.50 1.23 -17.74
C SER A 246 -13.04 1.73 -16.36
N VAL A 247 -12.40 2.91 -16.30
CA VAL A 247 -11.89 3.47 -15.05
C VAL A 247 -13.02 4.16 -14.29
N ARG A 248 -13.20 3.77 -13.02
CA ARG A 248 -14.21 4.35 -12.13
C ARG A 248 -13.64 5.60 -11.48
N ARG A 249 -14.51 6.56 -11.15
CA ARG A 249 -14.15 7.79 -10.43
C ARG A 249 -13.38 7.54 -9.13
N ILE A 250 -13.62 6.42 -8.46
CA ILE A 250 -12.98 6.05 -7.19
C ILE A 250 -11.60 5.39 -7.36
N ASP A 251 -11.25 4.91 -8.56
CA ASP A 251 -10.00 4.15 -8.78
C ASP A 251 -8.72 4.96 -8.47
N PRO A 252 -8.63 6.28 -8.77
CA PRO A 252 -7.49 7.09 -8.33
C PRO A 252 -7.31 7.11 -6.81
N VAL A 253 -8.40 7.10 -6.05
CA VAL A 253 -8.35 7.07 -4.57
C VAL A 253 -7.89 5.70 -4.06
N HIS A 254 -8.37 4.61 -4.68
CA HIS A 254 -7.85 3.28 -4.40
C HIS A 254 -6.33 3.20 -4.65
N LEU A 255 -5.87 3.72 -5.79
CA LEU A 255 -4.45 3.73 -6.14
C LEU A 255 -3.63 4.56 -5.15
N LEU A 256 -4.13 5.73 -4.75
CA LEU A 256 -3.50 6.58 -3.73
C LEU A 256 -3.28 5.82 -2.41
N LEU A 257 -4.32 5.14 -1.90
CA LEU A 257 -4.24 4.40 -0.64
C LEU A 257 -3.36 3.15 -0.75
N GLN A 258 -3.41 2.42 -1.87
CA GLN A 258 -2.53 1.28 -2.12
C GLN A 258 -1.06 1.69 -2.20
N PHE A 259 -0.78 2.79 -2.90
CA PHE A 259 0.57 3.34 -2.99
C PHE A 259 1.05 3.84 -1.63
N GLY A 260 0.19 4.58 -0.92
CA GLY A 260 0.45 5.06 0.43
C GLY A 260 0.81 3.93 1.39
N ASP A 261 0.18 2.76 1.26
CA ASP A 261 0.51 1.62 2.10
C ASP A 261 1.93 1.06 1.85
N LYS A 262 2.40 1.16 0.61
CA LYS A 262 3.74 0.70 0.21
C LYS A 262 4.85 1.69 0.54
N LEU A 263 4.51 2.95 0.83
CA LEU A 263 5.51 3.97 1.19
C LEU A 263 6.13 3.68 2.56
N ASP A 264 7.42 4.01 2.67
CA ASP A 264 8.09 4.08 3.97
C ASP A 264 7.63 5.33 4.74
N LYS A 265 6.67 5.12 5.64
CA LYS A 265 6.09 6.16 6.48
C LYS A 265 7.04 6.66 7.59
N SER A 266 8.19 6.00 7.81
CA SER A 266 9.20 6.46 8.77
C SER A 266 10.08 7.58 8.20
N THR A 267 10.34 7.54 6.89
CA THR A 267 11.12 8.57 6.19
C THR A 267 10.24 9.64 5.56
N THR A 268 9.01 9.28 5.18
CA THR A 268 8.05 10.19 4.55
C THR A 268 7.35 11.00 5.63
N ASN A 269 7.43 12.33 5.55
CA ASN A 269 6.75 13.27 6.44
C ASN A 269 5.34 13.61 5.93
N ARG A 270 5.22 13.82 4.60
CA ARG A 270 3.93 14.10 3.95
C ARG A 270 3.87 13.55 2.52
N LEU A 271 2.66 13.19 2.12
CA LEU A 271 2.30 12.79 0.76
C LEU A 271 1.49 13.92 0.13
N ILE A 272 2.06 14.58 -0.87
CA ILE A 272 1.47 15.72 -1.58
C ILE A 272 0.64 15.18 -2.73
N LEU A 273 -0.62 15.60 -2.81
CA LEU A 273 -1.51 15.32 -3.93
C LEU A 273 -1.40 16.49 -4.91
N ALA A 274 -0.95 16.17 -6.12
CA ALA A 274 -0.82 17.11 -7.21
C ALA A 274 -1.72 16.71 -8.38
N ARG A 275 -1.99 17.68 -9.25
CA ARG A 275 -2.66 17.48 -10.53
C ARG A 275 -1.91 18.22 -11.63
N ASN A 276 -1.47 17.50 -12.65
CA ASN A 276 -0.71 18.05 -13.78
C ASN A 276 0.46 18.94 -13.32
N GLY A 277 1.21 18.49 -12.31
CA GLY A 277 2.35 19.20 -11.75
C GLY A 277 2.01 20.33 -10.77
N ARG A 278 0.74 20.58 -10.48
CA ARG A 278 0.32 21.59 -9.48
C ARG A 278 -0.01 20.92 -8.15
N ASN A 279 0.74 21.26 -7.10
CA ASN A 279 0.48 20.80 -5.74
C ASN A 279 -0.82 21.44 -5.21
N LEU A 280 -1.78 20.62 -4.78
CA LEU A 280 -3.08 21.10 -4.31
C LEU A 280 -3.18 20.99 -2.78
N MET A 281 -2.85 19.81 -2.26
CA MET A 281 -3.07 19.44 -0.87
C MET A 281 -2.09 18.33 -0.46
N TYR A 282 -2.02 18.01 0.82
CA TYR A 282 -1.17 16.94 1.31
C TYR A 282 -1.77 16.20 2.50
N LEU A 283 -1.33 14.96 2.70
CA LEU A 283 -1.55 14.15 3.89
C LEU A 283 -0.27 14.11 4.72
N ARG A 284 -0.38 14.20 6.04
CA ARG A 284 0.73 13.92 6.95
C ARG A 284 0.96 12.41 7.04
N SER A 285 2.18 12.02 7.38
CA SER A 285 2.55 10.61 7.53
C SER A 285 1.68 9.86 8.55
N SER A 286 1.33 10.51 9.66
CA SER A 286 0.44 9.93 10.69
C SER A 286 -0.95 9.59 10.14
N ASP A 287 -1.53 10.54 9.39
CA ASP A 287 -2.85 10.41 8.80
C ASP A 287 -2.84 9.36 7.68
N LEU A 288 -1.79 9.37 6.85
CA LEU A 288 -1.56 8.35 5.82
C LEU A 288 -1.46 6.95 6.43
N LYS A 289 -0.69 6.77 7.50
CA LYS A 289 -0.51 5.48 8.18
C LYS A 289 -1.83 4.93 8.71
N GLU A 290 -2.69 5.77 9.27
CA GLU A 290 -4.01 5.37 9.76
C GLU A 290 -4.92 4.97 8.60
N LEU A 291 -5.03 5.83 7.57
CA LEU A 291 -5.88 5.60 6.40
C LEU A 291 -5.50 4.30 5.67
N THR A 292 -4.20 4.07 5.43
CA THR A 292 -3.76 2.88 4.68
C THR A 292 -3.93 1.60 5.48
N ARG A 293 -3.79 1.66 6.82
CA ARG A 293 -4.05 0.52 7.71
C ARG A 293 -5.53 0.12 7.67
N GLU A 294 -6.44 1.08 7.82
CA GLU A 294 -7.88 0.82 7.75
C GLU A 294 -8.30 0.37 6.36
N TYR A 295 -7.70 0.94 5.31
CA TYR A 295 -7.95 0.50 3.94
C TYR A 295 -7.51 -0.94 3.67
N THR A 296 -6.35 -1.35 4.17
CA THR A 296 -5.74 -2.65 3.85
C THR A 296 -6.26 -3.78 4.75
N PHE A 297 -6.41 -3.52 6.05
CA PHE A 297 -6.72 -4.53 7.06
C PHE A 297 -8.05 -4.31 7.78
N GLY A 298 -8.63 -3.11 7.68
CA GLY A 298 -9.81 -2.70 8.41
C GLY A 298 -11.02 -2.57 7.50
N ASN A 299 -11.61 -1.37 7.50
CA ASN A 299 -12.75 -1.01 6.67
C ASN A 299 -12.36 0.00 5.57
N PRO A 300 -12.27 -0.43 4.30
CA PRO A 300 -12.01 0.48 3.17
C PRO A 300 -12.99 1.64 3.08
N VAL A 301 -14.27 1.42 3.41
CA VAL A 301 -15.30 2.48 3.40
C VAL A 301 -14.98 3.55 4.44
N TRP A 302 -14.45 3.15 5.60
CA TRP A 302 -14.01 4.11 6.61
C TRP A 302 -12.87 4.97 6.06
N ALA A 303 -11.85 4.36 5.45
CA ALA A 303 -10.70 5.09 4.91
C ALA A 303 -11.12 6.10 3.83
N PHE A 304 -12.07 5.74 2.97
CA PHE A 304 -12.60 6.67 1.98
C PHE A 304 -13.32 7.86 2.60
N ASN A 305 -14.26 7.61 3.50
CA ASN A 305 -15.07 8.67 4.10
C ASN A 305 -14.25 9.61 4.99
N HIS A 306 -13.13 9.13 5.54
CA HIS A 306 -12.29 9.87 6.48
C HIS A 306 -11.03 10.46 5.84
N LEU A 307 -10.80 10.22 4.56
CA LEU A 307 -9.69 10.78 3.78
C LEU A 307 -9.83 12.31 3.62
N PRO A 308 -10.98 12.87 3.18
CA PRO A 308 -11.15 14.31 3.02
C PRO A 308 -10.82 15.12 4.28
N GLU A 309 -11.30 14.67 5.44
CA GLU A 309 -11.11 15.34 6.74
C GLU A 309 -9.63 15.38 7.22
N ARG A 310 -8.76 14.56 6.61
CA ARG A 310 -7.32 14.49 6.92
C ARG A 310 -6.45 15.26 5.93
N LEU A 311 -7.02 15.72 4.83
CA LEU A 311 -6.30 16.48 3.82
C LEU A 311 -6.07 17.91 4.28
N LEU A 312 -4.83 18.38 4.09
CA LEU A 312 -4.41 19.74 4.41
C LEU A 312 -4.12 20.50 3.12
N THR A 313 -4.50 21.77 3.06
CA THR A 313 -4.06 22.68 2.00
C THR A 313 -2.54 22.87 2.07
N MET A 314 -1.92 23.39 1.01
CA MET A 314 -0.49 23.73 1.06
C MET A 314 -0.11 24.77 2.13
N SER A 315 -1.08 25.55 2.63
CA SER A 315 -0.90 26.46 3.76
C SER A 315 -1.01 25.78 5.14
N GLY A 316 -1.41 24.50 5.19
CA GLY A 316 -1.55 23.71 6.41
C GLY A 316 -2.93 23.80 7.09
N ALA A 317 -3.90 24.48 6.49
CA ALA A 317 -5.29 24.44 6.95
C ALA A 317 -5.96 23.13 6.50
N ASN A 318 -7.04 22.69 7.16
CA ASN A 318 -7.82 21.56 6.65
C ASN A 318 -8.43 21.93 5.29
N ALA A 319 -8.21 21.08 4.29
CA ALA A 319 -8.76 21.27 2.94
C ALA A 319 -10.28 21.08 2.94
N TYR A 320 -10.79 20.20 3.80
CA TYR A 320 -12.21 19.91 3.96
C TYR A 320 -12.62 20.05 5.44
N GLY A 321 -13.88 20.41 5.67
CA GLY A 321 -14.44 20.52 7.02
C GLY A 321 -14.60 19.16 7.69
N ARG A 322 -14.57 19.14 9.03
CA ARG A 322 -14.96 17.97 9.84
C ARG A 322 -16.41 18.10 10.24
N TRP A 323 -17.12 16.98 10.29
CA TRP A 323 -18.54 16.96 10.64
C TRP A 323 -18.75 16.31 12.00
N GLU A 324 -19.51 17.00 12.84
CA GLU A 324 -19.96 16.50 14.14
C GLU A 324 -21.49 16.48 14.14
N GLY A 325 -22.10 15.41 14.64
CA GLY A 325 -23.55 15.26 14.64
C GLY A 325 -24.01 13.82 14.70
N GLY A 326 -25.27 13.59 14.33
CA GLY A 326 -25.85 12.24 14.25
C GLY A 326 -25.15 11.39 13.19
N TRP A 327 -24.90 10.12 13.50
CA TRP A 327 -24.10 9.21 12.66
C TRP A 327 -24.56 9.14 11.19
N LEU A 328 -25.87 9.22 10.92
CA LEU A 328 -26.41 9.17 9.57
C LEU A 328 -26.07 10.45 8.78
N GLY A 329 -26.24 11.63 9.40
CA GLY A 329 -25.94 12.91 8.75
C GLY A 329 -24.44 13.12 8.54
N VAL A 330 -23.61 12.66 9.47
CA VAL A 330 -22.14 12.69 9.32
C VAL A 330 -21.70 11.82 8.15
N LEU A 331 -22.22 10.59 8.05
CA LEU A 331 -21.86 9.69 6.93
C LEU A 331 -22.28 10.25 5.57
N GLU A 332 -23.46 10.87 5.48
CA GLU A 332 -23.92 11.51 4.25
C GLU A 332 -22.99 12.64 3.84
N LYS A 333 -22.59 13.51 4.79
CA LYS A 333 -21.67 14.62 4.53
C LYS A 333 -20.25 14.16 4.18
N GLN A 334 -19.76 13.11 4.82
CA GLN A 334 -18.47 12.51 4.49
C GLN A 334 -18.47 11.91 3.07
N ALA A 335 -19.55 11.24 2.68
CA ALA A 335 -19.69 10.70 1.32
C ALA A 335 -19.78 11.81 0.26
N GLU A 336 -20.51 12.90 0.56
CA GLU A 336 -20.58 14.09 -0.30
C GLU A 336 -19.18 14.71 -0.46
N GLN A 337 -18.45 14.91 0.63
CA GLN A 337 -17.08 15.45 0.60
C GLN A 337 -16.09 14.56 -0.14
N LEU A 338 -16.22 13.25 -0.05
CA LEU A 338 -15.39 12.33 -0.83
C LEU A 338 -15.57 12.58 -2.33
N ASN A 339 -16.80 12.76 -2.80
CA ASN A 339 -17.05 13.06 -4.21
C ASN A 339 -16.49 14.43 -4.60
N THR A 340 -16.69 15.46 -3.77
CA THR A 340 -16.09 16.79 -4.01
C THR A 340 -14.57 16.72 -4.07
N PHE A 341 -13.94 15.96 -3.17
CA PHE A 341 -12.50 15.74 -3.18
C PHE A 341 -12.02 15.08 -4.48
N ILE A 342 -12.72 14.04 -4.94
CA ILE A 342 -12.39 13.39 -6.21
C ILE A 342 -12.45 14.41 -7.34
N ASP A 343 -13.54 15.18 -7.44
CA ASP A 343 -13.70 16.19 -8.49
C ASP A 343 -12.62 17.28 -8.43
N ASP A 344 -12.31 17.80 -7.23
CA ASP A 344 -11.26 18.81 -7.02
C ASP A 344 -9.88 18.29 -7.45
N TRP A 345 -9.54 17.07 -7.05
CA TRP A 345 -8.21 16.50 -7.27
C TRP A 345 -8.03 15.92 -8.67
N THR A 346 -9.02 15.23 -9.23
CA THR A 346 -8.88 14.57 -10.54
C THR A 346 -9.47 15.40 -11.68
N GLY A 347 -10.39 16.32 -11.40
CA GLY A 347 -11.11 17.09 -12.43
C GLY A 347 -12.10 16.25 -13.23
N PHE A 348 -12.75 15.28 -12.58
CA PHE A 348 -13.64 14.30 -13.21
C PHE A 348 -15.00 14.85 -13.65
#